data_AF-A0A644WTH1-F1
#
_entry.id   AF-A0A644WTH1-F1
#
_cell.length_a   1.000
_cell.length_b   1.000
_cell.length_c   1.000
_cell.angle_alpha   90.00
_cell.angle_beta   90.00
_cell.angle_gamma   90.00
#
_symmetry.space_group_name_H-M   'P 1'
#
loop_
_entity.id
_entity.type
_entity.pdbx_description
1 polymer ?
#
loop_
_entity_poly.entity_id
_entity_poly.type
_entity_poly.pdbx_seq_one_letter_code
_entity_poly.pdbx_strand_id
1 'polypeptide(L)'
;MLAPNVSLIKIFKGDKECSSLNEKIINDYKAIINEYRANNDGQKYSISSEFFIHDSIITIKVSEKQQMEMSEGLMKYNVYHYDYKNNKILNTSKMFEIFGLSQVPILSAFAEQCIMPDEMAEPLFDLNWFEQVKWKEINLMKFYINADNKIVIIYPLANDGIEGEIILN
;
A
#
# COMPACT_ATOMS: atom_id res chain seq x y z
N MET A 1 -11.00 24.55 15.32
CA MET A 1 -11.82 23.32 15.42
C MET A 1 -10.86 22.14 15.39
N LEU A 2 -10.95 21.20 16.34
CA LEU A 2 -10.11 20.00 16.39
C LEU A 2 -10.46 19.11 15.18
N ALA A 3 -9.46 18.70 14.39
CA ALA A 3 -9.63 17.82 13.24
C ALA A 3 -10.33 16.52 13.66
N PRO A 4 -11.62 16.33 13.30
CA PRO A 4 -12.31 15.08 13.57
C PRO A 4 -11.85 14.06 12.54
N ASN A 5 -11.57 12.84 12.99
CA ASN A 5 -11.38 11.62 12.18
C ASN A 5 -9.95 11.23 11.78
N VAL A 6 -9.00 11.31 12.72
CA VAL A 6 -7.81 10.43 12.68
C VAL A 6 -7.89 9.44 13.84
N SER A 7 -8.67 8.38 13.64
CA SER A 7 -8.71 7.23 14.54
C SER A 7 -7.71 6.19 14.07
N LEU A 8 -6.92 5.64 15.01
CA LEU A 8 -6.11 4.45 14.73
C LEU A 8 -7.01 3.36 14.12
N ILE A 9 -6.54 2.76 13.03
CA ILE A 9 -7.19 1.61 12.41
C ILE A 9 -7.18 0.49 13.46
N LYS A 10 -8.31 0.27 14.12
CA LYS A 10 -8.50 -0.85 15.05
C LYS A 10 -9.12 -1.99 14.27
N ILE A 11 -8.30 -2.97 13.92
CA ILE A 11 -8.69 -3.99 12.94
C ILE A 11 -9.43 -5.14 13.62
N PHE A 12 -9.02 -5.55 14.81
CA PHE A 12 -9.73 -6.59 15.57
C PHE A 12 -9.85 -6.23 17.05
N LYS A 13 -11.09 -6.19 17.56
CA LYS A 13 -11.37 -6.13 19.00
C LYS A 13 -11.30 -7.55 19.57
N GLY A 14 -10.13 -7.98 20.04
CA GLY A 14 -10.08 -9.03 21.08
C GLY A 14 -9.29 -10.30 20.81
N ASP A 15 -8.83 -10.59 19.58
CA ASP A 15 -8.10 -11.84 19.34
C ASP A 15 -6.58 -11.67 19.51
N LYS A 16 -6.00 -12.48 20.40
CA LYS A 16 -4.53 -12.59 20.61
C LYS A 16 -3.79 -12.87 19.31
N GLU A 17 -4.46 -13.55 18.38
CA GLU A 17 -3.93 -13.96 17.09
C GLU A 17 -3.44 -12.74 16.31
N CYS A 18 -4.27 -11.70 16.11
CA CYS A 18 -3.87 -10.53 15.32
C CYS A 18 -3.08 -9.44 16.07
N SER A 19 -2.55 -9.74 17.26
CA SER A 19 -1.88 -8.74 18.12
C SER A 19 -0.65 -8.13 17.44
N SER A 20 0.19 -8.94 16.80
CA SER A 20 1.41 -8.51 16.12
C SER A 20 1.14 -7.58 14.93
N LEU A 21 0.08 -7.84 14.17
CA LEU A 21 -0.35 -7.01 13.05
C LEU A 21 -0.88 -5.65 13.54
N ASN A 22 -1.71 -5.67 14.59
CA ASN A 22 -2.22 -4.45 15.20
C ASN A 22 -1.09 -3.58 15.76
N GLU A 23 -0.12 -4.17 16.47
CA GLU A 23 1.04 -3.45 16.99
C GLU A 23 1.88 -2.83 15.87
N LYS A 24 2.12 -3.56 14.78
CA LYS A 24 2.84 -3.02 13.62
C LYS A 24 2.14 -1.79 13.06
N ILE A 25 0.85 -1.89 12.75
CA ILE A 25 0.07 -0.80 12.13
C ILE A 25 0.00 0.40 13.09
N ILE A 26 -0.21 0.16 14.39
CA ILE A 26 -0.18 1.23 15.39
C ILE A 26 1.17 1.93 15.38
N ASN A 27 2.27 1.19 15.41
CA ASN A 27 3.61 1.78 15.45
C ASN A 27 3.94 2.57 14.18
N ASP A 28 3.57 2.06 13.01
CA ASP A 28 3.81 2.71 11.72
C ASP A 28 3.09 4.07 11.63
N TYR A 29 1.87 4.18 12.14
CA TYR A 29 1.07 5.41 12.04
C TYR A 29 1.12 6.32 13.27
N LYS A 30 1.59 5.84 14.43
CA LYS A 30 1.60 6.63 15.67
C LYS A 30 2.40 7.92 15.53
N ALA A 31 3.58 7.87 14.90
CA ALA A 31 4.43 9.04 14.71
C ALA A 31 3.74 10.08 13.79
N ILE A 32 3.21 9.63 12.65
CA ILE A 32 2.54 10.46 11.65
C ILE A 32 1.31 11.16 12.25
N ILE A 33 0.48 10.41 12.99
CA ILE A 33 -0.71 10.96 13.65
C ILE A 33 -0.33 12.01 14.71
N ASN A 34 0.74 11.76 15.47
CA ASN A 34 1.20 12.70 16.50
C ASN A 34 1.75 13.99 15.89
N GLU A 35 2.52 13.89 14.81
CA GLU A 35 3.07 15.04 14.09
C GLU A 35 1.95 15.90 13.50
N TYR A 36 0.97 15.29 12.83
CA TYR A 36 -0.17 16.02 12.27
C TYR A 36 -1.00 16.73 13.35
N ARG A 37 -1.18 16.11 14.53
CA ARG A 37 -1.88 16.76 15.66
C ARG A 37 -1.13 17.97 16.20
N ALA A 38 0.20 17.97 16.13
CA ALA A 38 1.03 19.07 16.62
C ALA A 38 1.10 20.26 15.64
N ASN A 39 1.13 19.99 14.34
CA ASN A 39 1.39 20.98 13.28
C ASN A 39 0.12 21.40 12.53
N ASN A 40 -0.99 21.63 13.24
CA ASN A 40 -2.35 21.76 12.69
C ASN A 40 -2.56 23.04 11.84
N ASP A 41 -1.97 23.08 10.64
CA ASP A 41 -1.76 24.28 9.80
C ASP A 41 -2.79 24.41 8.65
N GLY A 42 -4.03 23.95 8.86
CA GLY A 42 -5.11 24.03 7.86
C GLY A 42 -5.10 22.93 6.78
N GLN A 43 -4.12 22.02 6.81
CA GLN A 43 -4.09 20.84 5.95
C GLN A 43 -5.17 19.84 6.40
N LYS A 44 -5.86 19.16 5.46
CA LYS A 44 -6.75 18.04 5.77
C LYS A 44 -6.00 16.73 5.63
N TYR A 45 -6.00 15.91 6.67
CA TYR A 45 -5.39 14.59 6.66
C TYR A 45 -6.41 13.52 7.02
N SER A 46 -6.43 12.45 6.23
CA SER A 46 -7.32 11.30 6.46
C SER A 46 -6.58 10.00 6.22
N ILE A 47 -6.84 9.03 7.09
CA ILE A 47 -6.41 7.64 6.94
C ILE A 47 -7.66 6.78 6.79
N SER A 48 -7.71 5.94 5.77
CA SER A 48 -8.74 4.90 5.59
C SER A 48 -8.10 3.53 5.38
N SER A 49 -8.86 2.47 5.59
CA SER A 49 -8.36 1.10 5.39
C SER A 49 -9.38 0.22 4.69
N GLU A 50 -8.90 -0.66 3.84
CA GLU A 50 -9.64 -1.71 3.17
C GLU A 50 -9.08 -3.09 3.56
N PHE A 51 -9.96 -4.09 3.62
CA PHE A 51 -9.63 -5.45 4.07
C PHE A 51 -9.97 -6.47 3.00
N PHE A 52 -9.03 -7.37 2.75
CA PHE A 52 -9.20 -8.50 1.83
C PHE A 52 -8.81 -9.77 2.58
N ILE A 53 -9.57 -10.85 2.38
CA ILE A 53 -9.28 -12.15 2.99
C ILE A 53 -9.18 -13.17 1.86
N HIS A 54 -8.03 -13.84 1.78
CA HIS A 54 -7.76 -14.95 0.87
C HIS A 54 -7.18 -16.12 1.66
N ASP A 55 -7.90 -17.24 1.71
CA ASP A 55 -7.58 -18.40 2.54
C ASP A 55 -7.27 -18.02 4.01
N SER A 56 -6.02 -18.17 4.45
CA SER A 56 -5.57 -17.77 5.79
C SER A 56 -4.89 -16.41 5.85
N ILE A 57 -4.90 -15.66 4.75
CA ILE A 57 -4.20 -14.39 4.62
C ILE A 57 -5.21 -13.25 4.70
N ILE A 58 -5.03 -12.41 5.72
CA ILE A 58 -5.67 -11.10 5.81
C ILE A 58 -4.72 -10.08 5.18
N THR A 59 -5.21 -9.36 4.19
CA THR A 59 -4.54 -8.21 3.61
C THR A 59 -5.25 -6.92 4.01
N ILE A 60 -4.47 -5.95 4.48
CA ILE A 60 -4.98 -4.62 4.82
C ILE A 60 -4.26 -3.62 3.94
N LYS A 61 -5.04 -2.92 3.13
CA LYS A 61 -4.57 -1.73 2.44
C LYS A 61 -4.94 -0.52 3.28
N VAL A 62 -3.97 0.32 3.57
CA VAL A 62 -4.17 1.59 4.25
C VAL A 62 -3.90 2.71 3.26
N SER A 63 -4.86 3.61 3.11
CA SER A 63 -4.74 4.79 2.25
C SER A 63 -4.57 6.03 3.13
N GLU A 64 -3.50 6.75 2.89
CA GLU A 64 -3.16 8.01 3.51
C GLU A 64 -3.36 9.13 2.50
N LYS A 65 -4.20 10.11 2.85
CA LYS A 65 -4.47 11.27 2.01
C LYS A 65 -4.21 12.54 2.79
N GLN A 66 -3.32 13.37 2.24
CA GLN A 66 -2.98 14.69 2.77
C GLN A 66 -3.34 15.73 1.72
N GLN A 67 -4.24 16.66 2.06
CA GLN A 67 -4.70 17.70 1.15
C GLN A 67 -4.40 19.08 1.73
N MET A 68 -3.66 19.88 0.97
CA MET A 68 -3.49 21.32 1.25
C MET A 68 -4.60 22.11 0.55
N GLU A 69 -4.93 23.30 1.06
CA GLU A 69 -5.85 24.20 0.36
C GLU A 69 -5.29 24.51 -1.04
N MET A 70 -6.10 24.27 -2.08
CA MET A 70 -5.77 24.47 -3.50
C MET A 70 -4.69 23.54 -4.12
N SER A 71 -4.37 22.39 -3.51
CA SER A 71 -3.46 21.37 -4.09
C SER A 71 -4.18 20.04 -4.36
N GLU A 72 -3.69 19.27 -5.35
CA GLU A 72 -4.20 17.93 -5.73
C GLU A 72 -4.11 16.90 -4.58
N GLY A 73 -3.27 17.18 -3.58
CA GLY A 73 -3.11 16.35 -2.40
C GLY A 73 -2.19 15.15 -2.64
N LEU A 74 -1.46 14.76 -1.60
CA LEU A 74 -0.59 13.60 -1.61
C LEU A 74 -1.39 12.36 -1.24
N MET A 75 -1.22 11.30 -2.02
CA MET A 75 -1.81 9.99 -1.76
C MET A 75 -0.71 8.94 -1.63
N LYS A 76 -0.69 8.26 -0.49
CA LYS A 76 0.24 7.17 -0.18
C LYS A 76 -0.55 5.97 0.31
N TYR A 77 -0.03 4.79 0.06
CA TYR A 77 -0.64 3.55 0.51
C TYR A 77 0.36 2.73 1.32
N ASN A 78 -0.12 1.95 2.27
CA ASN A 78 0.64 0.85 2.84
C ASN A 78 -0.17 -0.44 2.71
N VAL A 79 0.52 -1.55 2.51
CA VAL A 79 -0.11 -2.86 2.42
C VAL A 79 0.51 -3.77 3.46
N TYR A 80 -0.34 -4.44 4.22
CA TYR A 80 0.04 -5.42 5.22
C TYR A 80 -0.58 -6.76 4.86
N HIS A 81 0.22 -7.81 4.85
CA HIS A 81 -0.25 -9.18 4.69
C HIS A 81 0.02 -9.95 5.97
N TYR A 82 -0.98 -10.68 6.43
CA TYR A 82 -0.92 -11.39 7.69
C TYR A 82 -1.56 -12.76 7.58
N ASP A 83 -0.76 -13.79 7.85
CA ASP A 83 -1.22 -15.16 7.95
C ASP A 83 -1.69 -15.44 9.37
N TYR A 84 -3.00 -15.49 9.58
CA TYR A 84 -3.57 -15.68 10.91
C TYR A 84 -3.45 -17.11 11.43
N LYS A 85 -3.28 -18.11 10.54
CA LYS A 85 -3.05 -19.50 10.98
C LYS A 85 -1.65 -19.67 11.55
N ASN A 86 -0.66 -19.01 10.95
CA ASN A 86 0.75 -19.11 11.35
C ASN A 86 1.23 -17.94 12.21
N ASN A 87 0.34 -17.00 12.55
CA ASN A 87 0.62 -15.78 13.28
C ASN A 87 1.84 -15.01 12.74
N LYS A 88 1.85 -14.73 11.43
CA LYS A 88 3.02 -14.16 10.76
C LYS A 88 2.67 -13.04 9.80
N ILE A 89 3.43 -11.95 9.87
CA ILE A 89 3.39 -10.88 8.85
C ILE A 89 4.21 -11.34 7.65
N LEU A 90 3.63 -11.23 6.47
CA LEU A 90 4.22 -11.65 5.21
C LEU A 90 4.68 -10.43 4.41
N ASN A 91 5.80 -10.60 3.70
CA ASN A 91 6.29 -9.65 2.73
C ASN A 91 5.90 -10.07 1.31
N THR A 92 6.18 -9.23 0.32
CA THR A 92 5.82 -9.46 -1.08
C THR A 92 6.41 -10.77 -1.62
N SER A 93 7.67 -11.07 -1.31
CA SER A 93 8.29 -12.35 -1.70
C SER A 93 7.50 -13.56 -1.20
N LYS A 94 7.08 -13.57 0.07
CA LYS A 94 6.27 -14.68 0.62
C LYS A 94 4.87 -14.74 0.05
N MET A 95 4.27 -13.60 -0.27
CA MET A 95 2.99 -13.56 -0.98
C MET A 95 3.11 -14.20 -2.36
N PHE A 96 4.17 -13.92 -3.10
CA PHE A 96 4.40 -14.52 -4.42
C PHE A 96 4.51 -16.05 -4.32
N GLU A 97 5.25 -16.57 -3.33
CA GLU A 97 5.34 -18.01 -3.07
C GLU A 97 3.97 -18.63 -2.77
N ILE A 98 3.16 -18.01 -1.89
CA ILE A 98 1.84 -18.53 -1.49
C ILE A 98 0.86 -18.58 -2.66
N PHE A 99 0.86 -17.53 -3.50
CA PHE A 99 -0.05 -17.45 -4.65
C PHE A 99 0.51 -18.11 -5.92
N GLY A 100 1.69 -18.75 -5.84
CA GLY A 100 2.32 -19.40 -6.99
C GLY A 100 2.68 -18.42 -8.11
N LEU A 101 2.97 -17.17 -7.77
CA LEU A 101 3.29 -16.10 -8.72
C LEU A 101 4.79 -16.05 -9.00
N SER A 102 5.13 -15.76 -10.26
CA SER A 102 6.51 -15.52 -10.68
C SER A 102 6.78 -14.03 -10.85
N GLN A 103 7.93 -13.57 -10.36
CA GLN A 103 8.33 -12.16 -10.44
C GLN A 103 8.39 -11.65 -11.87
N VAL A 104 8.99 -12.42 -12.79
CA VAL A 104 9.24 -11.97 -14.17
C VAL A 104 7.94 -11.64 -14.92
N PRO A 105 6.94 -12.56 -15.00
CA PRO A 105 5.66 -12.25 -15.64
C PRO A 105 4.93 -11.06 -15.02
N ILE A 106 4.96 -10.93 -13.69
CA ILE A 106 4.25 -9.84 -12.99
C ILE A 106 4.89 -8.48 -13.30
N LEU A 107 6.22 -8.39 -13.25
CA LEU A 107 6.91 -7.14 -13.56
C LEU A 107 6.82 -6.77 -15.04
N SER A 108 6.81 -7.76 -15.94
CA SER A 108 6.56 -7.54 -17.37
C SER A 108 5.15 -7.00 -17.62
N ALA A 109 4.11 -7.66 -17.07
CA ALA A 109 2.73 -7.20 -17.21
C ALA A 109 2.53 -5.81 -16.62
N PHE A 110 3.15 -5.51 -15.49
CA PHE A 110 3.16 -4.17 -14.90
C PHE A 110 3.78 -3.14 -15.84
N ALA A 111 4.99 -3.38 -16.34
CA ALA A 111 5.70 -2.43 -17.20
C ALA A 111 4.97 -2.19 -18.52
N GLU A 112 4.28 -3.20 -19.07
CA GLU A 112 3.50 -3.09 -20.30
C GLU A 112 2.19 -2.31 -20.11
N GLN A 113 1.51 -2.49 -18.96
CA GLN A 113 0.22 -1.84 -18.70
C GLN A 113 0.37 -0.43 -18.09
N CYS A 114 1.53 -0.11 -17.51
CA CYS A 114 1.76 1.13 -16.78
C CYS A 114 2.59 2.16 -17.57
N ILE A 115 2.14 2.45 -18.79
CA ILE A 115 2.73 3.45 -19.71
C ILE A 115 1.72 4.55 -20.03
N MET A 116 2.21 5.73 -20.40
CA MET A 116 1.37 6.79 -20.93
C MET A 116 0.70 6.34 -22.24
N PRO A 117 -0.56 6.72 -22.47
CA PRO A 117 -1.31 6.31 -23.66
C PRO A 117 -0.89 7.03 -24.95
N ASP A 118 0.13 7.90 -24.92
CA ASP A 118 0.61 8.69 -26.05
C ASP A 118 1.78 8.02 -26.80
N GLU A 119 2.14 8.58 -27.97
CA GLU A 119 3.07 7.99 -28.95
C GLU A 119 4.50 7.76 -28.42
N MET A 120 4.87 8.36 -27.28
CA MET A 120 6.19 8.25 -26.67
C MET A 120 6.34 7.06 -25.70
N ALA A 121 5.22 6.41 -25.30
CA ALA A 121 5.19 5.25 -24.40
C ALA A 121 6.02 5.43 -23.11
N GLU A 122 5.96 6.61 -22.51
CA GLU A 122 6.72 6.90 -21.29
C GLU A 122 6.13 6.16 -20.07
N PRO A 123 6.95 5.56 -19.19
CA PRO A 123 6.46 4.92 -17.97
C PRO A 123 5.73 5.89 -17.05
N LEU A 124 4.60 5.46 -16.46
CA LEU A 124 3.88 6.23 -15.44
C LEU A 124 4.54 6.13 -14.05
N PHE A 125 5.47 5.19 -13.87
CA PHE A 125 6.11 4.86 -12.61
C PHE A 125 7.54 5.37 -12.51
N ASP A 126 8.05 5.50 -11.28
CA ASP A 126 9.47 5.81 -11.04
C ASP A 126 10.37 4.66 -11.53
N LEU A 127 11.18 4.94 -12.54
CA LEU A 127 12.14 4.02 -13.16
C LEU A 127 13.22 3.52 -12.17
N ASN A 128 13.70 4.37 -11.28
CA ASN A 128 14.71 3.99 -10.29
C ASN A 128 14.14 3.01 -9.27
N TRP A 129 12.91 3.25 -8.82
CA TRP A 129 12.19 2.31 -7.97
C TRP A 129 11.98 0.97 -8.69
N PHE A 130 11.54 1.02 -9.95
CA PHE A 130 11.28 -0.21 -10.72
C PHE A 130 12.55 -1.06 -10.91
N GLU A 131 13.69 -0.44 -11.23
CA GLU A 131 14.97 -1.15 -11.34
C GLU A 131 15.42 -1.75 -10.00
N GLN A 132 15.11 -1.11 -8.86
CA GLN A 132 15.37 -1.70 -7.54
C GLN A 132 14.48 -2.92 -7.27
N VAL A 133 13.18 -2.82 -7.55
CA VAL A 133 12.23 -3.94 -7.42
C VAL A 133 12.66 -5.12 -8.30
N LYS A 134 13.05 -4.83 -9.55
CA LYS A 134 13.40 -5.83 -10.55
C LYS A 134 14.69 -6.59 -10.22
N TRP A 135 15.73 -5.90 -9.77
CA TRP A 135 17.07 -6.49 -9.67
C TRP A 135 17.58 -6.70 -8.25
N LYS A 136 16.99 -6.02 -7.25
CA LYS A 136 17.55 -5.99 -5.89
C LYS A 136 16.59 -6.54 -4.84
N GLU A 137 15.39 -5.97 -4.74
CA GLU A 137 14.50 -6.23 -3.61
C GLU A 137 13.02 -6.12 -4.02
N ILE A 138 12.39 -7.27 -4.30
CA ILE A 138 10.98 -7.37 -4.65
C ILE A 138 10.05 -6.89 -3.51
N ASN A 139 10.52 -6.91 -2.26
CA ASN A 139 9.74 -6.45 -1.11
C ASN A 139 9.54 -4.92 -1.09
N LEU A 140 10.20 -4.17 -1.98
CA LEU A 140 9.90 -2.74 -2.22
C LEU A 140 8.59 -2.54 -2.99
N MET A 141 8.06 -3.60 -3.63
CA MET A 141 6.79 -3.55 -4.34
C MET A 141 5.62 -3.80 -3.39
N LYS A 142 4.65 -2.89 -3.41
CA LYS A 142 3.38 -3.04 -2.71
C LYS A 142 2.40 -3.77 -3.65
N PHE A 143 1.88 -4.89 -3.18
CA PHE A 143 1.06 -5.81 -3.97
C PHE A 143 -0.10 -6.31 -3.13
N TYR A 144 -1.27 -6.56 -3.71
CA TYR A 144 -2.33 -7.33 -3.06
C TYR A 144 -3.23 -8.00 -4.09
N ILE A 145 -4.04 -8.95 -3.64
CA ILE A 145 -5.15 -9.50 -4.44
C ILE A 145 -6.44 -8.88 -3.92
N ASN A 146 -7.20 -8.23 -4.80
CA ASN A 146 -8.44 -7.54 -4.44
C ASN A 146 -9.62 -8.53 -4.30
N ALA A 147 -10.82 -7.99 -4.08
CA ALA A 147 -12.05 -8.77 -3.94
C ALA A 147 -12.46 -9.53 -5.22
N ASP A 148 -12.00 -9.09 -6.39
CA ASP A 148 -12.29 -9.70 -7.70
C ASP A 148 -11.22 -10.73 -8.11
N ASN A 149 -10.37 -11.17 -7.18
CA ASN A 149 -9.22 -12.05 -7.45
C ASN A 149 -8.23 -11.49 -8.47
N LYS A 150 -8.15 -10.16 -8.58
CA LYS A 150 -7.20 -9.48 -9.46
C LYS A 150 -5.98 -9.04 -8.67
N ILE A 151 -4.82 -9.15 -9.33
CA ILE A 151 -3.55 -8.66 -8.81
C ILE A 151 -3.55 -7.14 -8.94
N VAL A 152 -3.28 -6.46 -7.83
CA VAL A 152 -3.12 -5.01 -7.78
C VAL A 152 -1.71 -4.69 -7.33
N ILE A 153 -1.06 -3.78 -8.06
CA ILE A 153 0.25 -3.22 -7.70
C ILE A 153 0.06 -1.76 -7.37
N ILE A 154 0.62 -1.35 -6.23
CA ILE A 154 0.80 0.05 -5.88
C ILE A 154 2.23 0.43 -6.23
N TYR A 155 2.39 1.55 -6.92
CA TYR A 155 3.68 2.02 -7.42
C TYR A 155 3.84 3.52 -7.21
N PRO A 156 5.06 4.01 -6.95
CA PRO A 156 5.32 5.44 -6.96
C PRO A 156 5.19 5.97 -8.39
N LEU A 157 4.42 7.05 -8.55
CA LEU A 157 4.41 7.83 -9.78
C LEU A 157 5.77 8.50 -9.98
N ALA A 158 6.10 8.84 -11.22
CA ALA A 158 7.36 9.51 -11.54
C ALA A 158 7.56 10.85 -10.80
N ASN A 159 6.48 11.49 -10.31
CA ASN A 159 6.51 12.81 -9.66
C ASN A 159 5.88 12.81 -8.25
N ASP A 160 6.48 13.61 -7.36
CA ASP A 160 5.89 14.14 -6.11
C ASP A 160 5.51 13.16 -4.99
N GLY A 161 6.06 11.95 -4.99
CA GLY A 161 5.86 11.01 -3.87
C GLY A 161 4.41 10.56 -3.71
N ILE A 162 3.63 10.69 -4.78
CA ILE A 162 2.28 10.16 -4.94
C ILE A 162 2.40 8.72 -5.42
N GLU A 163 1.52 7.87 -4.93
CA GLU A 163 1.41 6.49 -5.37
C GLU A 163 0.17 6.28 -6.22
N GLY A 164 0.33 5.53 -7.31
CA GLY A 164 -0.74 5.03 -8.15
C GLY A 164 -1.06 3.57 -7.86
N GLU A 165 -2.19 3.10 -8.37
CA GLU A 165 -2.58 1.69 -8.34
C GLU A 165 -2.88 1.21 -9.74
N ILE A 166 -2.46 -0.01 -10.08
CA ILE A 166 -2.81 -0.67 -11.33
C ILE A 166 -3.29 -2.08 -11.06
N ILE A 167 -4.40 -2.44 -11.71
CA ILE A 167 -4.94 -3.80 -11.72
C ILE A 167 -4.32 -4.51 -12.91
N LEU A 168 -3.59 -5.60 -12.68
CA LEU A 168 -3.01 -6.39 -13.76
C LEU A 168 -4.09 -7.27 -14.41
N ASN A 169 -4.21 -7.15 -15.73
CA ASN A 169 -5.07 -8.01 -16.56
C ASN A 169 -4.49 -9.40 -16.81
#